data_AF-A0A969MLW3-F1
#
_entry.id   AF-A0A969MLW3-F1
#
_cell.length_a   1.000
_cell.length_b   1.000
_cell.length_c   1.000
_cell.angle_alpha   90.00
_cell.angle_beta   90.00
_cell.angle_gamma   90.00
#
_symmetry.space_group_name_H-M   'P 1'
#
loop_
_entity.id
_entity.type
_entity.pdbx_description
1 polymer ?
#
loop_
_entity_poly.entity_id
_entity_poly.type
_entity_poly.pdbx_seq_one_letter_code
_entity_poly.pdbx_strand_id
1 'polypeptide(L)' 'MAGRKKLDRVSLHARVERGTVDKLKEVAQTLDYIYNDEGSTGQLLDAIANGELILIKSKK' A
#
# COMPACT_ATOMS: atom_id res chain seq x y z
N MET A 1 -11.36 -13.42 24.40
CA MET A 1 -10.09 -13.27 23.66
C MET A 1 -10.39 -13.49 22.18
N ALA A 2 -10.68 -12.43 21.43
CA ALA A 2 -10.95 -12.56 20.00
C ALA A 2 -9.62 -12.84 19.28
N GLY A 3 -9.44 -14.07 18.80
CA GLY A 3 -8.29 -14.45 18.01
C GLY A 3 -8.17 -13.52 16.80
N ARG A 4 -6.98 -12.92 16.61
CA ARG A 4 -6.65 -12.10 15.44
C ARG A 4 -7.07 -12.86 14.19
N LYS A 5 -8.00 -12.30 13.39
CA LYS A 5 -8.36 -12.84 12.08
C LYS A 5 -7.10 -12.81 11.22
N LYS A 6 -6.46 -13.97 11.04
CA LYS A 6 -5.26 -14.10 10.23
C LYS A 6 -5.67 -13.80 8.79
N LEU A 7 -5.45 -12.57 8.36
CA LEU A 7 -5.65 -12.20 6.96
C LEU A 7 -4.65 -13.03 6.16
N ASP A 8 -5.13 -13.75 5.16
CA ASP A 8 -4.30 -14.55 4.26
C ASP A 8 -3.53 -13.58 3.35
N ARG A 9 -2.39 -13.09 3.86
CA ARG A 9 -1.55 -12.09 3.20
C ARG A 9 -0.18 -12.67 2.93
N VAL A 10 0.37 -12.29 1.79
CA VAL A 10 1.75 -12.58 1.41
C VAL A 10 2.64 -11.35 1.66
N SER A 11 3.89 -11.60 2.02
CA SER A 11 4.89 -10.53 2.14
C SER A 11 5.61 -10.35 0.80
N LEU A 12 5.64 -9.11 0.30
CA LEU A 12 6.43 -8.74 -0.87
C LEU A 12 7.72 -8.05 -0.42
N HIS A 13 8.86 -8.55 -0.86
CA HIS A 13 10.15 -7.90 -0.66
C HIS A 13 10.64 -7.28 -1.97
N ALA A 14 10.86 -5.96 -1.96
CA ALA A 14 11.36 -5.21 -3.11
C ALA A 14 12.54 -4.33 -2.71
N ARG A 15 13.56 -4.24 -3.58
CA ARG A 15 14.63 -3.25 -3.44
C ARG A 15 14.16 -1.96 -4.09
N VAL A 16 14.05 -0.90 -3.30
CA VAL A 16 13.57 0.42 -3.73
C VAL A 16 14.53 1.51 -3.24
N GLU A 17 14.37 2.73 -3.75
CA GLU A 17 15.15 3.88 -3.30
C GLU A 17 14.85 4.23 -1.83
N ARG A 18 15.77 4.98 -1.20
CA ARG A 18 15.56 5.48 0.16
C ARG A 18 14.33 6.41 0.20
N GLY A 19 13.47 6.21 1.20
CA GLY A 19 12.24 7.00 1.37
C GLY A 19 11.07 6.61 0.46
N THR A 20 11.22 5.61 -0.43
CA THR A 20 10.09 5.11 -1.23
C THR A 20 8.97 4.58 -0.34
N VAL A 21 9.30 3.90 0.77
CA VAL A 21 8.31 3.38 1.71
C VAL A 21 7.46 4.51 2.31
N ASP A 22 8.09 5.57 2.79
CA ASP A 22 7.39 6.70 3.41
C ASP A 22 6.46 7.39 2.41
N LYS A 23 6.94 7.63 1.18
CA LYS A 23 6.11 8.18 0.09
C LYS A 23 4.93 7.28 -0.25
N LEU A 24 5.10 5.95 -0.26
CA LEU A 24 3.99 5.03 -0.50
C LEU A 24 2.96 5.07 0.64
N LYS A 25 3.39 5.25 1.90
CA LYS A 25 2.46 5.46 3.01
C LYS A 25 1.69 6.78 2.85
N GLU A 26 2.36 7.87 2.50
CA GLU A 26 1.71 9.17 2.25
C GLU A 26 0.66 9.08 1.12
N VAL A 27 1.00 8.39 0.02
CA VAL A 27 0.06 8.15 -1.09
C VAL A 27 -1.11 7.29 -0.63
N ALA A 28 -0.86 6.20 0.10
CA ALA A 28 -1.92 5.34 0.63
C ALA A 28 -2.86 6.12 1.55
N GLN A 29 -2.33 6.95 2.44
CA GLN A 29 -3.13 7.79 3.33
C GLN A 29 -3.95 8.84 2.57
N THR A 30 -3.36 9.48 1.55
CA THR A 30 -4.05 10.47 0.72
C THR A 30 -5.23 9.86 -0.05
N LEU A 31 -5.13 8.58 -0.39
CA LEU A 31 -6.14 7.82 -1.13
C LEU A 31 -7.07 7.02 -0.20
N ASP A 32 -7.04 7.27 1.11
CA ASP A 32 -7.87 6.63 2.14
C ASP A 32 -7.65 5.12 2.32
N TYR A 33 -6.51 4.58 1.84
CA TYR A 33 -6.06 3.24 2.18
C TYR A 33 -5.33 3.28 3.53
N ILE A 34 -6.10 3.23 4.63
CA ILE A 34 -5.58 3.39 6.00
C ILE A 34 -5.62 2.07 6.78
N TYR A 35 -4.57 1.83 7.56
CA TYR A 35 -4.48 0.75 8.53
C TYR A 35 -3.76 1.22 9.80
N ASN A 36 -4.39 1.08 10.97
CA ASN A 36 -3.87 1.55 12.26
C ASN A 36 -3.41 3.03 12.22
N ASP A 37 -4.25 3.92 11.70
CA ASP A 37 -4.00 5.37 11.60
C ASP A 37 -2.82 5.77 10.69
N GLU A 38 -2.24 4.82 9.95
CA GLU A 38 -1.20 5.06 8.95
C GLU A 38 -1.63 4.61 7.55
N GLY A 39 -1.03 5.20 6.52
CA GLY A 39 -1.20 4.75 5.15
C GLY A 39 -0.75 3.30 4.96
N SER A 40 -1.66 2.47 4.46
CA SER A 40 -1.49 1.04 4.23
C SER A 40 -0.93 0.77 2.84
N THR A 41 0.41 0.67 2.75
CA THR A 41 1.09 0.36 1.48
C THR A 41 0.59 -0.96 0.87
N GLY A 42 0.28 -1.97 1.68
CA GLY A 42 -0.26 -3.24 1.19
C GLY A 42 -1.59 -3.07 0.45
N GLN A 43 -2.54 -2.34 1.05
CA GLN A 43 -3.84 -2.10 0.40
C GLN A 43 -3.72 -1.25 -0.86
N LEU A 44 -2.82 -0.25 -0.86
CA LEU A 44 -2.52 0.53 -2.06
C LEU A 44 -1.99 -0.37 -3.20
N LEU A 45 -1.07 -1.29 -2.90
CA LEU A 45 -0.51 -2.22 -3.89
C LEU A 45 -1.57 -3.22 -4.38
N ASP A 46 -2.43 -3.72 -3.50
CA ASP A 46 -3.54 -4.60 -3.86
C ASP A 46 -4.52 -3.88 -4.82
N ALA A 47 -4.87 -2.63 -4.53
CA ALA A 47 -5.74 -1.82 -5.38
C ALA A 47 -5.14 -1.56 -6.77
N ILE A 48 -3.82 -1.32 -6.84
CA ILE A 48 -3.09 -1.22 -8.12
C ILE A 48 -3.15 -2.54 -8.87
N ALA A 49 -2.87 -3.67 -8.19
CA ALA A 49 -2.84 -4.99 -8.82
C ALA A 49 -4.21 -5.45 -9.32
N ASN A 50 -5.29 -5.08 -8.61
CA ASN A 50 -6.66 -5.39 -8.98
C ASN A 50 -7.24 -4.44 -10.04
N GLY A 51 -6.51 -3.38 -10.43
CA GLY A 51 -6.98 -2.38 -11.38
C GLY A 51 -8.02 -1.40 -10.81
N GLU A 52 -8.19 -1.37 -9.49
CA GLU A 52 -9.03 -0.38 -8.78
C GLU A 52 -8.39 1.02 -8.80
N LEU A 53 -7.06 1.07 -8.98
CA LEU A 53 -6.29 2.29 -9.12
C LEU A 53 -5.53 2.33 -10.46
N ILE A 54 -5.73 3.41 -11.23
CA ILE A 54 -5.03 3.64 -12.50
C ILE A 54 -3.82 4.54 -12.27
N LEU A 55 -2.61 4.02 -12.51
CA LEU A 55 -1.38 4.80 -12.49
C LEU A 55 -1.07 5.39 -13.86
N ILE A 56 -0.93 6.72 -13.94
CA ILE A 56 -0.52 7.42 -15.16
C ILE A 56 0.97 7.75 -15.06
N LYS A 57 1.80 7.13 -15.91
CA LYS A 57 3.22 7.49 -16.01
C LYS A 57 3.35 8.84 -16.72
N SER A 58 3.69 9.86 -15.97
CA SER A 58 4.08 11.15 -16.55
C SER A 58 5.47 11.05 -17.18
N LYS A 59 5.61 11.55 -18.41
CA LYS A 59 6.92 11.79 -19.04
C LYS A 59 7.46 13.10 -18.44
N LYS A 60 8.17 13.01 -17.32
CA LYS A 60 9.14 14.05 -16.97
C LYS A 60 10.48 13.69 -17.58
#